data_AF-A0A949L5U4-F1
#
_entry.id   AF-A0A949L5U4-F1
#
_cell.length_a   1.000
_cell.length_b   1.000
_cell.length_c   1.000
_cell.angle_alpha   90.00
_cell.angle_beta   90.00
_cell.angle_gamma   90.00
#
_symmetry.space_group_name_H-M   'P 1'
#
loop_
_entity.id
_entity.type
_entity.pdbx_description
1 polymer ?
#
loop_
_entity_poly.entity_id
_entity_poly.type
_entity_poly.pdbx_seq_one_letter_code
_entity_poly.pdbx_strand_id
1 'polypeptide(L)'
;MPPRSNSVALLWWGVFTVAGVWAQRTVPGVDFLAPGIVLALQVQAGHRTLWLALVWMLLLEGTGNLPFGYGLAWYGTLAALYLMGRWLFEARSFAFMCLLGAALGTLHPLLTYGLASLGDLTVDTRRLAVEGVLQAVAFPLVWMAADILFPRMLRQDAKSL
;
A
#
# COMPACT_ATOMS: atom_id res chain seq x y z
N MET A 1 3.55 -24.02 -20.24
CA MET A 1 2.48 -24.05 -19.22
C MET A 1 2.88 -23.04 -18.15
N PRO A 2 2.12 -21.95 -17.91
CA PRO A 2 2.45 -21.08 -16.79
C PRO A 2 2.39 -21.94 -15.51
N PRO A 3 3.37 -21.84 -14.61
CA PRO A 3 3.36 -22.61 -13.37
C PRO A 3 2.04 -22.28 -12.65
N ARG A 4 1.35 -23.31 -12.13
CA ARG A 4 0.02 -23.20 -11.48
C ARG A 4 -0.06 -22.09 -10.43
N SER A 5 1.07 -21.67 -9.86
CA SER A 5 1.17 -20.58 -8.91
C SER A 5 0.91 -19.18 -9.48
N ASN A 6 1.21 -18.92 -10.75
CA ASN A 6 0.97 -17.59 -11.35
C ASN A 6 -0.53 -17.27 -11.43
N SER A 7 -1.37 -18.24 -11.79
CA SER A 7 -2.82 -18.03 -11.85
C SER A 7 -3.43 -17.78 -10.47
N VAL A 8 -2.94 -18.48 -9.45
CA VAL A 8 -3.37 -18.26 -8.05
C VAL A 8 -2.91 -16.90 -7.55
N ALA A 9 -1.68 -16.48 -7.87
CA ALA A 9 -1.17 -15.15 -7.54
C ALA A 9 -2.00 -14.04 -8.20
N LEU A 10 -2.31 -14.18 -9.48
CA LEU A 10 -3.15 -13.24 -10.22
C LEU A 10 -4.56 -13.15 -9.63
N LEU A 11 -5.17 -14.29 -9.30
CA LEU A 11 -6.49 -14.33 -8.69
C LEU A 11 -6.47 -13.68 -7.30
N TRP A 12 -5.47 -13.99 -6.47
CA TRP A 12 -5.31 -13.38 -5.15
C TRP A 12 -5.16 -11.86 -5.23
N TRP A 13 -4.21 -11.37 -6.03
CA TRP A 13 -3.99 -9.93 -6.19
C TRP A 13 -5.16 -9.23 -6.86
N GLY A 14 -5.86 -9.90 -7.80
CA GLY A 14 -7.08 -9.39 -8.41
C GLY A 14 -8.20 -9.20 -7.39
N VAL A 15 -8.48 -10.21 -6.56
CA VAL A 15 -9.46 -10.13 -5.47
C VAL A 15 -9.06 -9.06 -4.45
N PHE A 16 -7.78 -9.01 -4.07
CA PHE A 16 -7.26 -7.98 -3.17
C PHE A 16 -7.45 -6.57 -3.73
N THR A 17 -7.20 -6.38 -5.03
CA THR A 17 -7.38 -5.09 -5.71
C THR A 17 -8.85 -4.67 -5.70
N VAL A 18 -9.76 -5.57 -6.08
CA VAL A 18 -11.21 -5.27 -6.08
C VAL A 18 -11.70 -4.92 -4.67
N ALA A 19 -11.29 -5.69 -3.66
CA ALA A 19 -11.64 -5.44 -2.27
C ALA A 19 -11.06 -4.10 -1.78
N GLY A 20 -9.80 -3.80 -2.10
CA GLY A 20 -9.14 -2.53 -1.76
C GLY A 20 -9.85 -1.33 -2.39
N VAL A 21 -10.19 -1.40 -3.67
CA VAL A 21 -10.94 -0.34 -4.36
C VAL A 21 -12.33 -0.13 -3.73
N TRP A 22 -13.01 -1.21 -3.34
CA TRP A 22 -14.28 -1.11 -2.62
C TRP A 22 -14.12 -0.47 -1.23
N ALA A 23 -13.07 -0.82 -0.49
CA ALA A 23 -12.77 -0.20 0.80
C ALA A 23 -12.40 1.29 0.65
N GLN A 24 -11.68 1.67 -0.40
CA GLN A 24 -11.39 3.07 -0.73
C GLN A 24 -12.66 3.86 -1.05
N ARG A 25 -13.68 3.21 -1.63
CA ARG A 25 -14.98 3.84 -1.87
C ARG A 25 -15.74 4.09 -0.57
N THR A 26 -15.61 3.22 0.44
CA THR A 26 -16.31 3.39 1.73
C THR A 26 -15.58 4.35 2.67
N VAL A 27 -14.25 4.38 2.63
CA VAL A 27 -13.41 5.28 3.42
C VAL A 27 -12.52 6.09 2.46
N PRO A 28 -13.04 7.20 1.90
CA PRO A 28 -12.30 7.99 0.93
C PRO A 28 -11.06 8.63 1.56
N GLY A 29 -9.98 8.71 0.78
CA GLY A 29 -8.70 9.30 1.20
C GLY A 29 -7.74 8.30 1.87
N VAL A 30 -8.21 7.12 2.27
CA VAL A 30 -7.36 6.04 2.79
C VAL A 30 -6.96 5.11 1.66
N ASP A 31 -5.68 4.79 1.56
CA ASP A 31 -5.14 3.82 0.61
C ASP A 31 -5.06 2.43 1.26
N PHE A 32 -5.96 1.54 0.84
CA PHE A 32 -6.05 0.15 1.28
C PHE A 32 -5.13 -0.79 0.48
N LEU A 33 -4.53 -0.32 -0.61
CA LEU A 33 -3.63 -1.10 -1.45
C LEU A 33 -2.18 -1.01 -0.97
N ALA A 34 -1.79 0.10 -0.33
CA ALA A 34 -0.46 0.29 0.27
C ALA A 34 0.04 -0.90 1.13
N PRO A 35 -0.75 -1.45 2.07
CA PRO A 35 -0.37 -2.66 2.82
C PRO A 35 -0.02 -3.87 1.93
N GLY A 36 -0.72 -4.00 0.79
CA GLY A 36 -0.47 -5.05 -0.19
C GLY A 36 0.89 -4.91 -0.86
N ILE A 37 1.40 -3.69 -1.06
CA ILE A 37 2.74 -3.46 -1.62
C ILE A 37 3.79 -3.97 -0.65
N VAL A 38 3.64 -3.65 0.64
CA VAL A 38 4.56 -4.14 1.67
C VAL A 38 4.53 -5.66 1.76
N LEU A 39 3.33 -6.27 1.72
CA LEU A 39 3.21 -7.72 1.68
C LEU A 39 3.88 -8.32 0.42
N ALA A 40 3.72 -7.69 -0.74
CA ALA A 40 4.39 -8.11 -1.97
C ALA A 40 5.92 -7.97 -1.86
N LEU A 41 6.45 -6.91 -1.24
CA LEU A 41 7.87 -6.74 -0.94
C LEU A 41 8.42 -7.79 0.04
N GLN A 42 7.59 -8.30 0.95
CA GLN A 42 7.97 -9.34 1.90
C GLN A 42 8.02 -10.74 1.28
N VAL A 43 7.15 -11.02 0.31
CA VAL A 43 6.90 -12.39 -0.18
C VAL A 43 7.40 -12.62 -1.60
N GLN A 44 7.47 -11.60 -2.46
CA GLN A 44 7.74 -11.77 -3.89
C GLN A 44 9.02 -11.07 -4.35
N ALA A 45 9.56 -11.54 -5.47
CA ALA A 45 10.69 -10.90 -6.13
C ALA A 45 10.30 -9.50 -6.62
N GLY A 46 11.23 -8.54 -6.47
CA GLY A 46 10.96 -7.10 -6.64
C GLY A 46 10.31 -6.69 -7.97
N HIS A 47 10.59 -7.40 -9.07
CA HIS A 47 9.98 -7.13 -10.38
C HIS A 47 8.44 -7.27 -10.39
N ARG A 48 7.86 -8.25 -9.68
CA ARG A 48 6.40 -8.44 -9.62
C ARG A 48 5.74 -7.36 -8.78
N THR A 49 6.37 -7.02 -7.67
CA THR A 49 5.94 -5.93 -6.80
C THR A 49 5.97 -4.60 -7.54
N LEU A 50 6.97 -4.36 -8.37
CA LEU A 50 7.04 -3.14 -9.19
C LEU A 50 5.83 -3.04 -10.13
N TRP A 51 5.49 -4.12 -10.84
CA TRP A 51 4.32 -4.14 -11.71
C TRP A 51 3.00 -3.91 -10.94
N LEU A 52 2.84 -4.53 -9.77
CA LEU A 52 1.67 -4.29 -8.92
C LEU A 52 1.58 -2.84 -8.47
N ALA A 53 2.70 -2.27 -8.00
CA ALA A 53 2.77 -0.88 -7.56
C ALA A 53 2.44 0.08 -8.72
N LEU A 54 2.94 -0.18 -9.93
CA LEU A 54 2.63 0.61 -11.12
C LEU A 54 1.12 0.57 -11.46
N VAL A 55 0.51 -0.62 -11.46
CA VAL A 55 -0.92 -0.78 -11.74
C VAL A 55 -1.76 -0.06 -10.68
N TRP A 56 -1.45 -0.23 -9.40
CA TRP A 56 -2.20 0.41 -8.32
C TRP A 56 -1.98 1.91 -8.25
N MET A 57 -0.81 2.41 -8.64
CA MET A 57 -0.56 3.84 -8.78
C MET A 57 -1.45 4.43 -9.86
N LEU A 58 -1.54 3.79 -11.04
CA LEU A 58 -2.45 4.23 -12.10
C LEU A 58 -3.92 4.18 -11.67
N LEU A 59 -4.32 3.18 -10.88
CA LEU A 59 -5.67 3.12 -10.32
C LEU A 59 -5.94 4.28 -9.36
N LEU A 60 -5.01 4.57 -8.43
CA LEU A 60 -5.14 5.67 -7.48
C LEU A 60 -5.25 7.02 -8.21
N GLU A 61 -4.35 7.30 -9.15
CA GLU A 61 -4.38 8.52 -9.96
C GLU A 61 -5.68 8.59 -10.79
N GLY A 62 -6.12 7.47 -11.37
CA GLY A 62 -7.36 7.37 -12.14
C GLY A 62 -8.64 7.59 -11.34
N THR A 63 -8.61 7.46 -10.01
CA THR A 63 -9.78 7.78 -9.16
C THR A 63 -10.02 9.28 -9.01
N GLY A 64 -9.03 10.12 -9.34
CA GLY A 64 -9.16 11.59 -9.32
C GLY A 64 -9.36 12.21 -7.93
N ASN A 65 -9.13 11.44 -6.86
CA ASN A 65 -9.45 11.87 -5.50
C ASN A 65 -8.27 12.58 -4.79
N LEU A 66 -7.07 12.56 -5.38
CA LEU A 66 -5.83 13.13 -4.82
C LEU A 66 -5.05 13.93 -5.88
N PRO A 67 -4.16 14.85 -5.48
CA PRO A 67 -3.34 15.63 -6.40
C PRO A 67 -2.47 14.73 -7.29
N PHE A 68 -2.24 15.16 -8.53
CA PHE A 68 -1.40 14.44 -9.47
C PHE A 68 0.02 14.23 -8.93
N GLY A 69 0.55 13.02 -9.10
CA GLY A 69 1.88 12.65 -8.61
C GLY A 69 1.88 12.15 -7.17
N TYR A 70 0.73 12.17 -6.49
CA TYR A 70 0.56 11.59 -5.18
C TYR A 70 0.91 10.11 -5.18
N GLY A 71 0.43 9.32 -6.13
CA GLY A 71 0.66 7.87 -6.16
C GLY A 71 2.16 7.52 -6.23
N LEU A 72 2.93 8.29 -7.01
CA LEU A 72 4.38 8.12 -7.13
C LEU A 72 5.09 8.48 -5.82
N ALA A 73 4.78 9.65 -5.25
CA ALA A 73 5.36 10.11 -4.00
C ALA A 73 5.02 9.15 -2.84
N TRP A 74 3.77 8.70 -2.80
CA TRP A 74 3.23 7.83 -1.77
C TRP A 74 3.87 6.45 -1.78
N TYR A 75 3.84 5.75 -2.91
CA TYR A 75 4.45 4.42 -3.01
C TYR A 75 5.99 4.45 -2.98
N GLY A 76 6.60 5.52 -3.50
CA GLY A 76 8.05 5.74 -3.34
C GLY A 76 8.44 5.88 -1.87
N THR A 77 7.71 6.70 -1.12
CA THR A 77 7.96 6.92 0.32
C THR A 77 7.68 5.65 1.12
N LEU A 78 6.59 4.94 0.83
CA LEU A 78 6.27 3.66 1.44
C LEU A 78 7.41 2.64 1.26
N ALA A 79 7.88 2.48 0.02
CA ALA A 79 8.97 1.57 -0.29
C ALA A 79 10.27 1.99 0.42
N ALA A 80 10.60 3.29 0.41
CA ALA A 80 11.79 3.80 1.10
C ALA A 80 11.74 3.53 2.61
N LEU A 81 10.64 3.89 3.28
CA LEU A 81 10.46 3.66 4.72
C LEU A 81 10.52 2.18 5.08
N TYR A 82 9.88 1.33 4.28
CA TYR A 82 9.94 -0.12 4.48
C TYR A 82 11.38 -0.66 4.31
N LEU A 83 12.07 -0.25 3.23
CA LEU A 83 13.43 -0.70 2.94
C LEU A 83 14.44 -0.20 3.97
N MET A 84 14.24 0.98 4.56
CA MET A 84 15.05 1.47 5.68
C MET A 84 14.71 0.73 6.98
N GLY A 85 13.43 0.61 7.29
CA GLY A 85 12.95 0.03 8.55
C GLY A 85 13.21 -1.47 8.69
N ARG A 86 13.22 -2.23 7.58
CA ARG A 86 13.51 -3.68 7.61
C ARG A 86 14.93 -4.03 8.07
N TRP A 87 15.86 -3.06 8.08
CA TRP A 87 17.20 -3.27 8.61
C TRP A 87 17.24 -3.14 10.14
N LEU A 88 16.31 -2.37 10.70
CA LEU A 88 16.22 -2.10 12.14
C LEU A 88 15.27 -3.06 12.86
N PHE A 89 14.23 -3.53 12.17
CA PHE A 89 13.18 -4.39 12.73
C PHE A 89 12.94 -5.63 11.87
N GLU A 90 12.38 -6.67 12.49
CA GLU A 90 11.87 -7.81 11.75
C GLU A 90 10.80 -7.37 10.75
N ALA A 91 11.06 -7.59 9.46
CA ALA A 91 10.23 -7.07 8.36
C ALA A 91 8.77 -7.52 8.40
N ARG A 92 8.44 -8.61 9.11
CA ARG A 92 7.07 -9.14 9.32
C ARG A 92 6.55 -8.96 10.74
N SER A 93 7.18 -8.09 11.55
CA SER A 93 6.68 -7.77 12.88
C SER A 93 5.47 -6.85 12.82
N PHE A 94 4.43 -7.18 13.58
CA PHE A 94 3.24 -6.32 13.70
C PHE A 94 3.59 -4.94 14.27
N ALA A 95 4.52 -4.87 15.23
CA ALA A 95 4.97 -3.61 15.81
C ALA A 95 5.62 -2.69 14.75
N PHE A 96 6.40 -3.28 13.83
CA PHE A 96 6.98 -2.53 12.72
C PHE A 96 5.91 -1.99 11.77
N MET A 97 4.85 -2.77 11.52
CA MET A 97 3.71 -2.33 10.69
C MET A 97 2.90 -1.21 11.35
N CYS A 98 2.74 -1.23 12.67
CA CYS A 98 2.13 -0.12 13.40
C CYS A 98 2.97 1.15 13.29
N LEU A 99 4.29 1.05 13.41
CA LEU A 99 5.19 2.19 13.28
C LEU A 99 5.21 2.75 11.85
N LEU A 100 5.21 1.87 10.85
CA LEU A 100 5.10 2.25 9.45
C LEU A 100 3.74 2.90 9.16
N GLY A 101 2.65 2.34 9.69
CA GLY A 101 1.31 2.93 9.62
C GLY A 101 1.28 4.33 10.24
N ALA A 102 1.83 4.50 11.45
CA ALA A 102 1.91 5.81 12.10
C ALA A 102 2.69 6.83 11.26
N ALA A 103 3.85 6.44 10.73
CA ALA A 103 4.64 7.31 9.84
C ALA A 103 3.85 7.69 8.58
N LEU A 104 3.21 6.72 7.92
CA LEU A 104 2.38 6.96 6.74
C LEU A 104 1.18 7.86 7.06
N GLY A 105 0.52 7.67 8.19
CA GLY A 105 -0.60 8.52 8.61
C GLY A 105 -0.19 9.97 8.85
N THR A 106 1.04 10.22 9.32
CA THR A 106 1.60 11.58 9.40
C THR A 106 2.02 12.15 8.04
N LEU A 107 2.51 11.30 7.15
CA LEU A 107 3.00 11.71 5.83
C LEU A 107 1.87 11.93 4.83
N HIS A 108 0.74 11.24 4.98
CA HIS A 108 -0.45 11.40 4.16
C HIS A 108 -0.89 12.86 4.04
N PRO A 109 -1.28 13.56 5.14
CA PRO A 109 -1.67 14.95 5.06
C PRO A 109 -0.55 15.86 4.56
N LEU A 110 0.72 15.56 4.92
CA LEU A 110 1.87 16.37 4.49
C LEU A 110 2.09 16.31 2.98
N LEU A 111 2.06 15.10 2.40
CA LEU A 111 2.23 14.87 0.97
C LEU A 111 1.04 15.41 0.19
N THR A 112 -0.19 15.17 0.65
CA THR A 112 -1.39 15.68 -0.02
C THR A 112 -1.42 17.20 -0.01
N TYR A 113 -1.15 17.84 1.14
CA TYR A 113 -1.11 19.30 1.24
C TYR A 113 0.03 19.89 0.39
N GLY A 114 1.23 19.31 0.46
CA GLY A 114 2.39 19.78 -0.30
C GLY A 114 2.12 19.74 -1.81
N LEU A 115 1.63 18.61 -2.33
CA LEU A 115 1.32 18.48 -3.76
C LEU A 115 0.12 19.34 -4.19
N ALA A 116 -0.91 19.46 -3.35
CA ALA A 116 -2.04 20.33 -3.64
C ALA A 116 -1.62 21.81 -3.72
N SER A 117 -0.72 22.26 -2.84
CA SER A 117 -0.20 23.64 -2.86
C SER A 117 0.60 23.95 -4.13
N LEU A 118 1.33 22.97 -4.68
CA LEU A 118 2.03 23.12 -5.95
C LEU A 118 1.06 23.23 -7.14
N GLY A 119 -0.13 22.63 -7.02
CA GLY A 119 -1.20 22.71 -8.02
C GLY A 119 -2.20 23.83 -7.80
N ASP A 120 -1.96 24.73 -6.84
CA ASP A 120 -2.88 25.80 -6.41
C ASP A 120 -4.29 25.28 -6.06
N LEU A 121 -4.35 24.07 -5.50
CA LEU A 121 -5.58 23.40 -5.09
C LEU A 121 -5.87 23.68 -3.61
N THR A 122 -7.14 23.94 -3.30
CA THR A 122 -7.60 24.08 -1.92
C THR A 122 -7.98 22.73 -1.33
N VAL A 123 -7.50 22.44 -0.12
CA VAL A 123 -7.78 21.17 0.57
C VAL A 123 -8.16 21.44 2.02
N ASP A 124 -9.17 20.72 2.50
CA ASP A 124 -9.60 20.77 3.90
C ASP A 124 -8.58 20.04 4.79
N THR A 125 -7.82 20.80 5.56
CA THR A 125 -6.78 20.29 6.47
C THR A 125 -7.33 19.43 7.60
N ARG A 126 -8.55 19.70 8.07
CA ARG A 126 -9.20 18.89 9.11
C ARG A 126 -9.55 17.53 8.54
N ARG A 127 -10.06 17.48 7.31
CA ARG A 127 -10.33 16.23 6.61
C ARG A 127 -9.05 15.43 6.39
N LEU A 128 -7.97 16.07 5.92
CA LEU A 128 -6.68 15.41 5.72
C LEU A 128 -6.11 14.80 7.01
N ALA A 129 -6.25 15.49 8.14
CA ALA A 129 -5.80 14.96 9.43
C ALA A 129 -6.56 13.69 9.83
N VAL A 130 -7.88 13.66 9.60
CA VAL A 130 -8.70 12.47 9.83
C VAL A 130 -8.30 11.33 8.90
N GLU A 131 -8.09 11.62 7.61
CA GLU A 131 -7.60 10.63 6.64
C GLU A 131 -6.25 10.04 7.05
N GLY A 132 -5.32 10.87 7.55
CA GLY A 132 -4.04 10.43 8.09
C GLY A 132 -4.16 9.50 9.29
N VAL A 133 -5.05 9.83 10.25
CA VAL A 133 -5.32 8.95 11.41
C VAL A 133 -5.92 7.62 10.95
N LEU A 134 -6.89 7.67 10.03
CA LEU A 134 -7.50 6.47 9.47
C LEU A 134 -6.48 5.63 8.71
N GLN A 135 -5.59 6.25 7.94
CA GLN A 135 -4.49 5.57 7.25
C GLN A 135 -3.55 4.88 8.24
N ALA A 136 -3.19 5.55 9.34
CA ALA A 136 -2.32 4.98 10.37
C ALA A 136 -2.91 3.72 11.03
N VAL A 137 -4.22 3.69 11.24
CA VAL A 137 -4.91 2.55 11.85
C VAL A 137 -5.23 1.47 10.82
N ALA A 138 -5.71 1.85 9.64
CA ALA A 138 -6.09 0.92 8.58
C ALA A 138 -4.88 0.12 8.09
N PHE A 139 -3.72 0.77 7.95
CA PHE A 139 -2.53 0.15 7.38
C PHE A 139 -2.11 -1.17 8.08
N PRO A 140 -1.83 -1.21 9.40
CA PRO A 140 -1.43 -2.44 10.08
C PRO A 140 -2.55 -3.48 10.13
N LEU A 141 -3.82 -3.06 10.22
CA LEU A 141 -4.97 -3.97 10.25
C LEU A 141 -5.18 -4.69 8.92
N VAL A 142 -5.12 -3.93 7.82
CA VAL A 142 -5.26 -4.47 6.46
C VAL A 142 -4.05 -5.34 6.13
N TRP A 143 -2.83 -4.93 6.51
CA TRP A 143 -1.65 -5.76 6.37
C TRP A 143 -1.81 -7.09 7.11
N MET A 144 -2.25 -7.06 8.35
CA MET A 144 -2.44 -8.27 9.17
C MET A 144 -3.49 -9.20 8.54
N ALA A 145 -4.63 -8.65 8.12
CA ALA A 145 -5.66 -9.43 7.43
C ALA A 145 -5.12 -10.06 6.13
N ALA A 146 -4.37 -9.28 5.34
CA ALA A 146 -3.77 -9.75 4.11
C ALA A 146 -2.72 -10.84 4.35
N ASP A 147 -1.85 -10.71 5.36
CA ASP A 147 -0.84 -11.72 5.70
C ASP A 147 -1.47 -13.01 6.23
N ILE A 148 -2.56 -12.94 7.02
CA ILE A 148 -3.27 -14.13 7.51
C ILE A 148 -3.92 -14.90 6.35
N LEU A 149 -4.59 -14.17 5.46
CA LEU A 149 -5.32 -14.77 4.33
C LEU A 149 -4.41 -15.17 3.17
N PHE A 150 -3.15 -14.71 3.16
CA PHE A 150 -2.22 -14.96 2.07
C PHE A 150 -2.01 -16.47 1.84
N PRO A 151 -2.25 -17.00 0.62
CA PRO A 151 -2.16 -18.44 0.36
C PRO A 151 -0.78 -19.01 0.67
N ARG A 152 -0.72 -20.07 1.49
CA ARG A 152 0.53 -20.76 1.86
C ARG A 152 1.32 -21.27 0.65
N MET A 153 0.64 -21.65 -0.42
CA MET A 153 1.23 -22.13 -1.67
C MET A 153 2.11 -21.06 -2.33
N LEU A 154 1.67 -19.79 -2.30
CA LEU A 154 2.42 -18.66 -2.88
C LEU A 154 3.66 -18.28 -2.06
N ARG A 155 3.76 -18.72 -0.80
CA ARG A 155 4.95 -18.50 0.05
C ARG A 155 6.08 -19.48 -0.27
N GLN A 156 5.78 -20.65 -0.85
CA GLN A 156 6.76 -21.70 -1.10
C GLN A 156 7.56 -21.45 -2.39
N ASP A 157 6.94 -20.90 -3.42
CA ASP A 157 7.62 -20.58 -4.69
C ASP A 157 8.67 -19.46 -4.57
N ALA A 158 8.60 -18.64 -3.53
CA ALA A 158 9.57 -17.58 -3.27
C ALA A 158 10.92 -18.11 -2.75
N LYS A 159 10.96 -19.35 -2.22
CA LYS A 159 12.18 -19.98 -1.67
C LYS A 159 12.92 -20.88 -2.66
N SER A 160 12.37 -21.14 -3.85
CA SER A 160 12.93 -22.11 -4.80
C SER A 160 13.76 -21.48 -5.93
N LEU A 161 14.33 -20.29 -5.72
CA LEU A 161 15.25 -19.63 -6.64
C LEU A 161 16.62 -19.47 -6.01
#